data_AF-A0A966SA04-F1
#
_entry.id   AF-A0A966SA04-F1
#
_cell.length_a   1.000
_cell.length_b   1.000
_cell.length_c   1.000
_cell.angle_alpha   90.00
_cell.angle_beta   90.00
_cell.angle_gamma   90.00
#
_symmetry.space_group_name_H-M   'P 1'
#
loop_
_entity.id
_entity.type
_entity.pdbx_description
1 polymer ?
#
loop_
_entity_poly.entity_id
_entity_poly.type
_entity_poly.pdbx_seq_one_letter_code
_entity_poly.pdbx_strand_id
1 'polypeptide(L)'
;MSVEVIGEALEQLDHEVVKEAAAAVLHYFKVERQQTVVTIAEFTAALEEVLRGLGLIVITTQAKPVPELSGPVSETSLAALALESGDGGELLFFPRLREEMRTQLSLSPRLMRFNGLHDCVKRLVGARRWCDRCRAMSDQIVGYLRQCLDENHRADCALVVS
;
A
#
# COMPACT_ATOMS: atom_id res chain seq x y z
N MET A 1 -32.79 -28.87 8.75
CA MET A 1 -32.21 -27.97 9.77
C MET A 1 -31.01 -27.32 9.12
N SER A 2 -31.26 -26.23 8.41
CA SER A 2 -30.30 -25.48 7.61
C SER A 2 -29.75 -24.36 8.47
N VAL A 3 -28.43 -24.35 8.66
CA VAL A 3 -27.75 -23.24 9.32
C VAL A 3 -27.17 -22.38 8.21
N GLU A 4 -27.92 -21.33 7.87
CA GLU A 4 -27.41 -20.18 7.13
C GLU A 4 -26.67 -19.30 8.14
N VAL A 5 -25.35 -19.18 7.99
CA VAL A 5 -24.56 -18.11 8.61
C VAL A 5 -23.74 -17.49 7.48
N ILE A 6 -24.33 -16.46 6.86
CA ILE A 6 -23.69 -15.51 5.97
C ILE A 6 -23.88 -14.17 6.65
N GLY A 7 -22.81 -13.39 6.91
CA GLY A 7 -23.06 -11.97 7.11
C GLY A 7 -21.99 -11.07 7.73
N GLU A 8 -21.10 -11.52 8.63
CA GLU A 8 -20.42 -10.52 9.50
C GLU A 8 -18.90 -10.66 9.72
N ALA A 9 -18.19 -11.51 8.96
CA ALA A 9 -16.73 -11.67 9.16
C ALA A 9 -15.86 -11.36 7.94
N LEU A 10 -16.41 -10.85 6.83
CA LEU A 10 -15.65 -10.66 5.58
C LEU A 10 -15.00 -9.28 5.40
N GLU A 11 -15.19 -8.32 6.32
CA GLU A 11 -14.56 -6.99 6.20
C GLU A 11 -13.14 -6.90 6.78
N GLN A 12 -12.63 -7.97 7.38
CA GLN A 12 -11.22 -8.05 7.78
C GLN A 12 -10.61 -9.27 7.09
N LEU A 13 -10.31 -9.14 5.80
CA LEU A 13 -9.16 -9.86 5.25
C LEU A 13 -7.97 -9.45 6.13
N ASP A 14 -7.60 -10.32 7.06
CA ASP A 14 -6.49 -10.06 7.95
C ASP A 14 -5.26 -9.86 7.08
N HIS A 15 -4.76 -8.63 7.07
CA HIS A 15 -3.64 -8.21 6.24
C HIS A 15 -2.39 -9.07 6.54
N GLU A 16 -2.36 -9.69 7.72
CA GLU A 16 -1.38 -10.68 8.12
C GLU A 16 -1.52 -12.00 7.32
N VAL A 17 -2.72 -12.52 7.14
CA VAL A 17 -2.97 -13.75 6.36
C VAL A 17 -2.55 -13.58 4.90
N VAL A 18 -2.85 -12.43 4.29
CA VAL A 18 -2.44 -12.15 2.89
C VAL A 18 -0.92 -12.06 2.77
N LYS A 19 -0.27 -11.41 3.75
CA LYS A 19 1.19 -11.26 3.79
C LYS A 19 1.88 -12.62 3.97
N GLU A 20 1.39 -13.46 4.89
CA GLU A 20 1.95 -14.79 5.12
C GLU A 20 1.72 -15.72 3.92
N ALA A 21 0.55 -15.65 3.27
CA ALA A 21 0.28 -16.38 2.03
C ALA A 21 1.25 -15.95 0.91
N ALA A 22 1.47 -14.65 0.72
CA ALA A 22 2.42 -14.12 -0.25
C ALA A 22 3.87 -14.56 0.07
N ALA A 23 4.26 -14.54 1.34
CA ALA A 23 5.57 -15.01 1.78
C ALA A 23 5.77 -16.51 1.49
N ALA A 24 4.75 -17.32 1.74
CA ALA A 24 4.76 -18.75 1.43
C ALA A 24 4.91 -19.01 -0.07
N VAL A 25 4.20 -18.27 -0.93
CA VAL A 25 4.31 -18.39 -2.40
C VAL A 25 5.72 -18.01 -2.87
N LEU A 26 6.29 -16.90 -2.37
CA LEU A 26 7.67 -16.52 -2.69
C LEU A 26 8.68 -17.56 -2.23
N HIS A 27 8.44 -18.17 -1.06
CA HIS A 27 9.27 -19.25 -0.54
C HIS A 27 9.21 -20.48 -1.44
N TYR A 28 8.02 -20.89 -1.89
CA TYR A 28 7.82 -22.00 -2.82
C TYR A 28 8.60 -21.80 -4.13
N PHE A 29 8.47 -20.63 -4.77
CA PHE A 29 9.22 -20.35 -5.99
C PHE A 29 10.73 -20.38 -5.77
N LYS A 30 11.20 -19.84 -4.64
CA LYS A 30 12.62 -19.75 -4.33
C LYS A 30 13.25 -21.11 -3.97
N VAL A 31 12.57 -21.92 -3.16
CA VAL A 31 13.12 -23.15 -2.56
C VAL A 31 12.78 -24.38 -3.38
N GLU A 32 11.51 -24.55 -3.75
CA GLU A 32 11.06 -25.76 -4.44
C GLU A 32 11.25 -25.66 -5.97
N ARG A 33 11.03 -24.48 -6.55
CA ARG A 33 11.23 -24.28 -8.00
C ARG A 33 12.63 -23.80 -8.38
N GLN A 34 13.46 -23.42 -7.40
CA GLN A 34 14.78 -22.79 -7.62
C GLN A 34 14.73 -21.59 -8.58
N GLN A 35 13.57 -20.93 -8.68
CA GLN A 35 13.36 -19.77 -9.54
C GLN A 35 13.58 -18.50 -8.74
N THR A 36 14.54 -17.68 -9.18
CA THR A 36 14.80 -16.36 -8.59
C THR A 36 14.03 -15.24 -9.29
N VAL A 37 13.43 -15.53 -10.44
CA VAL A 37 12.62 -14.60 -11.23
C VAL A 37 11.32 -15.29 -11.58
N VAL A 38 10.21 -14.62 -11.30
CA VAL A 38 8.84 -15.13 -11.53
C VAL A 38 8.04 -13.98 -12.14
N THR A 39 7.18 -14.29 -13.09
CA THR A 39 6.30 -13.27 -13.68
C THR A 39 5.16 -12.90 -12.72
N ILE A 40 4.61 -11.69 -12.85
CA ILE A 40 3.44 -11.26 -12.06
C ILE A 40 2.26 -12.22 -12.27
N ALA A 41 2.09 -12.75 -13.47
CA ALA A 41 1.02 -13.70 -13.78
C ALA A 41 1.17 -15.01 -13.01
N GLU A 42 2.37 -15.59 -12.99
CA GLU A 42 2.66 -16.83 -12.25
C GLU A 42 2.53 -16.64 -10.75
N PHE A 43 3.05 -15.52 -10.22
CA PHE A 43 2.94 -15.20 -8.80
C PHE A 43 1.48 -15.02 -8.38
N THR A 44 0.70 -14.26 -9.16
CA THR A 44 -0.73 -14.03 -8.88
C THR A 44 -1.49 -15.36 -8.91
N ALA A 45 -1.25 -16.21 -9.90
CA ALA A 45 -1.93 -17.51 -10.00
C ALA A 45 -1.63 -18.42 -8.79
N ALA A 46 -0.37 -18.49 -8.36
CA ALA A 46 0.00 -19.28 -7.18
C ALA A 46 -0.58 -18.70 -5.89
N LEU A 47 -0.63 -17.37 -5.75
CA LEU A 47 -1.24 -16.72 -4.59
C LEU A 47 -2.75 -16.94 -4.53
N GLU A 48 -3.44 -16.88 -5.67
CA GLU A 48 -4.86 -17.22 -5.73
C GLU A 48 -5.14 -18.64 -5.27
N GLU A 49 -4.31 -19.60 -5.68
CA GLU A 49 -4.46 -21.01 -5.29
C GLU A 49 -4.30 -21.19 -3.77
N VAL A 50 -3.30 -20.55 -3.16
CA VAL A 50 -3.09 -20.58 -1.71
C VAL A 50 -4.27 -19.94 -0.98
N LEU A 51 -4.71 -18.75 -1.41
CA LEU A 51 -5.84 -18.06 -0.78
C LEU A 51 -7.14 -18.86 -0.89
N ARG A 52 -7.41 -19.50 -2.05
CA ARG A 52 -8.54 -20.44 -2.20
C ARG A 52 -8.40 -21.67 -1.31
N GLY A 53 -7.19 -22.22 -1.18
CA GLY A 53 -6.89 -23.33 -0.27
C GLY A 53 -7.14 -22.99 1.20
N LEU A 54 -7.01 -21.71 1.57
CA LEU A 54 -7.35 -21.19 2.89
C LEU A 54 -8.86 -20.89 3.07
N GLY A 55 -9.69 -21.18 2.05
CA GLY A 55 -11.14 -20.99 2.09
C GLY A 55 -11.61 -19.59 1.68
N LEU A 56 -10.74 -18.75 1.14
CA LEU A 56 -11.11 -17.41 0.66
C LEU A 56 -11.69 -17.48 -0.75
N ILE A 57 -12.78 -16.74 -0.96
CA ILE A 57 -13.37 -16.57 -2.29
C ILE A 57 -12.56 -15.50 -3.03
N VAL A 58 -11.63 -15.95 -3.87
CA VAL A 58 -10.81 -15.04 -4.68
C VAL A 58 -11.51 -14.76 -6.00
N ILE A 59 -12.08 -13.55 -6.12
CA ILE A 59 -12.69 -13.07 -7.35
C ILE A 59 -11.60 -12.39 -8.18
N THR A 60 -10.97 -13.16 -9.06
CA THR A 60 -10.07 -12.61 -10.07
C THR A 60 -10.92 -12.02 -11.18
N THR A 61 -11.29 -10.76 -11.08
CA THR A 61 -11.65 -10.01 -12.28
C THR A 61 -10.39 -9.99 -13.13
N GLN A 62 -10.36 -10.76 -14.22
CA GLN A 62 -9.33 -10.65 -15.25
C GLN A 62 -8.98 -9.19 -15.39
N ALA A 63 -7.68 -8.86 -15.30
CA ALA A 63 -7.13 -7.52 -15.30
C ALA A 63 -7.92 -6.59 -16.24
N LYS A 64 -9.03 -6.07 -15.72
CA LYS A 64 -9.69 -4.92 -16.27
C LYS A 64 -8.61 -3.89 -16.01
N PRO A 65 -8.02 -3.28 -17.07
CA PRO A 65 -7.00 -2.26 -16.88
C PRO A 65 -7.52 -1.38 -15.76
N VAL A 66 -6.76 -1.33 -14.65
CA VAL A 66 -7.11 -0.68 -13.37
C VAL A 66 -8.09 0.42 -13.73
N PRO A 67 -9.40 0.25 -13.42
CA PRO A 67 -10.49 0.91 -14.14
C PRO A 67 -10.01 2.31 -14.35
N GLU A 68 -9.75 2.72 -15.61
CA GLU A 68 -9.12 4.00 -15.90
C GLU A 68 -9.74 4.99 -14.92
N LEU A 69 -8.94 5.41 -13.94
CA LEU A 69 -9.42 6.21 -12.83
C LEU A 69 -9.62 7.58 -13.45
N SER A 70 -10.66 7.71 -14.27
CA SER A 70 -11.05 8.90 -15.03
C SER A 70 -11.66 9.96 -14.11
N GLY A 71 -11.32 9.89 -12.82
CA GLY A 71 -11.47 10.99 -11.87
C GLY A 71 -10.14 11.72 -11.73
N PRO A 72 -10.13 12.88 -11.05
CA PRO A 72 -8.90 13.58 -10.76
C PRO A 72 -7.96 12.67 -9.96
N VAL A 73 -6.82 12.34 -10.57
CA VAL A 73 -5.69 11.69 -9.92
C VAL A 73 -4.84 12.81 -9.34
N SER A 74 -4.65 12.80 -8.02
CA SER A 74 -3.73 13.70 -7.37
C SER A 74 -2.42 12.95 -7.15
N GLU A 75 -1.36 13.41 -7.80
CA GLU A 75 -0.02 12.83 -7.66
C GLU A 75 0.88 13.81 -6.90
N THR A 76 1.52 13.33 -5.85
CA THR A 76 2.44 14.10 -5.02
C THR A 76 3.75 13.34 -4.87
N SER A 77 4.86 14.07 -5.00
CA SER A 77 6.16 13.52 -4.66
C SER A 77 6.50 13.76 -3.20
N LEU A 78 6.63 12.67 -2.43
CA LEU A 78 7.13 12.72 -1.06
C LEU A 78 8.57 13.22 -1.01
N ALA A 79 9.37 12.90 -2.04
CA ALA A 79 10.74 13.39 -2.16
C ALA A 79 10.79 14.91 -2.39
N ALA A 80 9.87 15.47 -3.17
CA ALA A 80 9.76 16.92 -3.35
C ALA A 80 9.31 17.61 -2.06
N LEU A 81 8.28 17.07 -1.38
CA LEU A 81 7.85 17.59 -0.07
C LEU A 81 8.97 17.56 0.96
N ALA A 82 9.78 16.50 0.99
CA ALA A 82 10.94 16.41 1.87
C ALA A 82 12.05 17.41 1.50
N LEU A 83 12.20 17.74 0.22
CA LEU A 83 13.15 18.76 -0.25
C LEU A 83 12.69 20.17 0.15
N GLU A 84 11.40 20.48 -0.04
CA GLU A 84 10.79 21.76 0.32
C GLU A 84 10.77 22.00 1.83
N SER A 85 10.69 20.92 2.62
CA SER A 85 10.77 20.96 4.09
C SER A 85 12.18 21.28 4.61
N GLY A 86 13.21 21.25 3.74
CA GLY A 86 14.59 21.60 4.08
C GLY A 86 15.22 20.73 5.18
N ASP A 87 16.16 21.31 5.92
CA ASP A 87 16.91 20.65 7.02
C ASP A 87 16.05 20.40 8.28
N GLY A 88 14.77 20.80 8.28
CA GLY A 88 13.87 20.55 9.41
C GLY A 88 13.49 19.08 9.59
N GLY A 89 13.87 18.21 8.65
CA GLY A 89 13.64 16.77 8.73
C GLY A 89 12.17 16.42 8.99
N GLU A 90 11.93 15.48 9.89
CA GLU A 90 10.59 14.99 10.23
C GLU A 90 9.68 16.09 10.81
N LEU A 91 10.24 17.05 11.56
CA LEU A 91 9.47 18.09 12.25
C LEU A 91 8.75 19.04 11.30
N LEU A 92 9.36 19.36 10.15
CA LEU A 92 8.74 20.19 9.13
C LEU A 92 8.01 19.36 8.07
N PHE A 93 8.44 18.12 7.86
CA PHE A 93 7.84 17.23 6.86
C PHE A 93 6.40 16.83 7.18
N PHE A 94 6.11 16.34 8.40
CA PHE A 94 4.75 15.87 8.72
C PHE A 94 3.69 16.97 8.68
N PRO A 95 3.94 18.21 9.17
CA PRO A 95 3.02 19.33 8.97
C PRO A 95 2.77 19.64 7.49
N ARG A 96 3.81 19.63 6.64
CA ARG A 96 3.67 19.85 5.20
C ARG A 96 2.89 18.74 4.51
N LEU A 97 3.17 17.49 4.87
CA LEU A 97 2.43 16.33 4.37
C LEU A 97 0.94 16.42 4.74
N ARG A 98 0.62 16.93 5.94
CA ARG A 98 -0.77 17.17 6.37
C ARG A 98 -1.46 18.24 5.53
N GLU A 99 -0.80 19.37 5.29
CA GLU A 99 -1.32 20.45 4.46
C GLU A 99 -1.59 19.97 3.03
N GLU A 100 -0.65 19.22 2.46
CA GLU A 100 -0.80 18.66 1.12
C GLU A 100 -1.95 17.64 1.08
N MET A 101 -2.01 16.70 2.01
CA MET A 101 -3.14 15.76 2.10
C MET A 101 -4.49 16.48 2.19
N ARG A 102 -4.59 17.51 3.04
CA ARG A 102 -5.84 18.27 3.20
C ARG A 102 -6.21 19.01 1.92
N THR A 103 -5.23 19.60 1.24
CA THR A 103 -5.42 20.28 -0.05
C THR A 103 -5.93 19.30 -1.09
N GLN A 104 -5.29 18.13 -1.21
CA GLN A 104 -5.72 17.12 -2.16
C GLN A 104 -7.09 16.54 -1.81
N LEU A 105 -7.36 16.21 -0.55
CA LEU A 105 -8.67 15.72 -0.13
C LEU A 105 -9.79 16.74 -0.37
N SER A 106 -9.50 18.05 -0.32
CA SER A 106 -10.47 19.09 -0.66
C SER A 106 -10.90 19.05 -2.14
N LEU A 107 -10.02 18.60 -3.03
CA LEU A 107 -10.28 18.44 -4.46
C LEU A 107 -11.09 17.18 -4.80
N SER A 108 -11.41 16.35 -3.79
CA SER A 108 -12.14 15.09 -3.93
C SER A 108 -11.56 14.14 -5.01
N PRO A 109 -10.25 13.81 -4.96
CA PRO A 109 -9.65 12.86 -5.88
C PRO A 109 -10.20 11.45 -5.66
N ARG A 110 -10.27 10.68 -6.74
CA ARG A 110 -10.57 9.24 -6.67
C ARG A 110 -9.32 8.41 -6.41
N LEU A 111 -8.15 8.96 -6.70
CA LEU A 111 -6.86 8.33 -6.49
C LEU A 111 -5.85 9.36 -6.00
N MET A 112 -5.20 9.05 -4.88
CA MET A 112 -4.06 9.78 -4.37
C MET A 112 -2.80 8.92 -4.53
N ARG A 113 -1.82 9.42 -5.28
CA ARG A 113 -0.56 8.75 -5.53
C ARG A 113 0.58 9.51 -4.88
N PHE A 114 1.24 8.87 -3.94
CA PHE A 114 2.49 9.35 -3.36
C PHE A 114 3.66 8.57 -3.95
N ASN A 115 4.62 9.29 -4.54
CA ASN A 115 5.82 8.69 -5.11
C ASN A 115 7.08 9.15 -4.38
N GLY A 116 8.15 8.36 -4.50
CA GLY A 116 9.46 8.69 -3.92
C GLY A 116 9.55 8.45 -2.42
N LEU A 117 8.79 7.49 -1.88
CA LEU A 117 8.83 7.15 -0.46
C LEU A 117 10.25 6.79 0.01
N HIS A 118 10.94 5.95 -0.76
CA HIS A 118 12.28 5.49 -0.42
C HIS A 118 13.29 6.64 -0.28
N ASP A 119 13.32 7.57 -1.23
CA ASP A 119 14.25 8.70 -1.22
C ASP A 119 13.88 9.74 -0.16
N CYS A 120 12.58 9.95 0.06
CA CYS A 120 12.06 10.75 1.17
C CYS A 120 12.56 10.20 2.52
N VAL A 121 12.36 8.91 2.78
CA VAL A 121 12.79 8.23 4.01
C VAL A 121 14.31 8.32 4.20
N LYS A 122 15.10 8.09 3.14
CA LYS A 122 16.56 8.18 3.24
C LYS A 122 17.02 9.59 3.60
N ARG A 123 16.35 10.61 3.06
CA ARG A 123 16.62 12.02 3.37
C ARG A 123 16.24 12.36 4.81
N LEU A 124 15.03 12.00 5.25
CA LEU A 124 14.54 12.27 6.59
C LEU A 124 15.41 11.62 7.67
N VAL A 125 15.78 10.36 7.47
CA VAL A 125 16.63 9.61 8.42
C VAL A 125 18.11 10.01 8.31
N GLY A 126 18.52 10.65 7.22
CA GLY A 126 19.93 10.98 6.93
C GLY A 126 20.81 9.75 6.68
N ALA A 127 20.21 8.64 6.24
CA ALA A 127 20.89 7.35 6.11
C ALA A 127 21.45 7.10 4.71
N ARG A 128 22.73 6.68 4.64
CA ARG A 128 23.37 6.27 3.36
C ARG A 128 22.85 4.93 2.84
N ARG A 129 22.62 3.96 3.74
CA ARG A 129 22.10 2.62 3.44
C ARG A 129 20.75 2.43 4.13
N TRP A 130 19.86 1.65 3.52
CA TRP A 130 18.57 1.32 4.11
C TRP A 130 18.76 0.48 5.38
N CYS A 131 18.24 0.96 6.51
CA CYS A 131 18.37 0.33 7.82
C CYS A 131 17.01 0.22 8.53
N ASP A 132 16.97 -0.36 9.73
CA ASP A 132 15.72 -0.51 10.49
C ASP A 132 15.04 0.83 10.79
N ARG A 133 15.81 1.90 10.99
CA ARG A 133 15.26 3.26 11.14
C ARG A 133 14.57 3.75 9.86
N CYS A 134 15.08 3.39 8.68
CA CYS A 134 14.39 3.68 7.41
C CYS A 134 13.07 2.91 7.29
N ARG A 135 13.05 1.63 7.68
CA ARG A 135 11.81 0.84 7.71
C ARG A 135 10.77 1.45 8.64
N ALA A 136 11.15 1.75 9.88
CA ALA A 136 10.26 2.37 10.85
C ALA A 136 9.70 3.72 10.36
N MET A 137 10.54 4.56 9.74
CA MET A 137 10.09 5.83 9.16
C MET A 137 9.15 5.63 7.96
N SER A 138 9.44 4.66 7.08
CA SER A 138 8.56 4.28 5.99
C SER A 138 7.19 3.85 6.51
N ASP A 139 7.16 2.97 7.50
CA ASP A 139 5.92 2.47 8.11
C ASP A 139 5.14 3.60 8.79
N GLN A 140 5.84 4.54 9.44
CA GLN A 140 5.23 5.73 10.05
C GLN A 140 4.59 6.65 9.00
N ILE A 141 5.25 6.91 7.87
CA ILE A 141 4.71 7.74 6.79
C ILE A 141 3.48 7.06 6.17
N VAL A 142 3.57 5.77 5.84
CA VAL A 142 2.46 5.01 5.25
C VAL A 142 1.29 4.91 6.22
N GLY A 143 1.57 4.62 7.51
CA GLY A 143 0.55 4.57 8.56
C GLY A 143 -0.15 5.91 8.73
N TYR A 144 0.60 7.01 8.72
CA TYR A 144 0.03 8.36 8.77
C TYR A 144 -0.89 8.67 7.58
N LEU A 145 -0.46 8.33 6.36
CA LEU A 145 -1.28 8.54 5.14
C LEU A 145 -2.58 7.73 5.20
N ARG A 146 -2.51 6.47 5.66
CA ARG A 146 -3.70 5.61 5.83
C ARG A 146 -4.65 6.17 6.87
N GLN A 147 -4.14 6.52 8.06
CA GLN A 147 -4.94 7.14 9.12
C GLN A 147 -5.65 8.41 8.62
N CYS A 148 -4.97 9.24 7.82
CA CYS A 148 -5.59 10.44 7.27
C CYS A 148 -6.74 10.12 6.30
N LEU A 149 -6.70 9.02 5.56
CA LEU A 149 -7.84 8.61 4.71
C LEU A 149 -9.00 8.08 5.54
N ASP A 150 -8.69 7.26 6.56
CA ASP A 150 -9.69 6.68 7.45
C ASP A 150 -10.46 7.77 8.20
N GLU A 151 -9.75 8.77 8.76
CA GLU A 151 -10.35 9.93 9.45
C GLU A 151 -11.31 10.71 8.53
N ASN A 152 -11.00 10.79 7.24
CA ASN A 152 -11.82 11.51 6.26
C ASN A 152 -12.97 10.66 5.66
N HIS A 153 -13.12 9.38 6.07
CA HIS A 153 -14.20 8.48 5.68
C HIS A 153 -14.49 8.43 4.16
N ARG A 154 -13.45 8.61 3.33
CA ARG A 154 -13.57 8.61 1.87
C ARG A 154 -13.41 7.18 1.33
N ALA A 155 -14.49 6.40 1.37
CA ALA A 155 -14.52 5.05 0.81
C ALA A 155 -14.23 5.01 -0.72
N ASP A 156 -14.41 6.15 -1.41
CA ASP A 156 -14.21 6.28 -2.87
C ASP A 156 -12.80 6.76 -3.29
N CYS A 157 -11.87 6.91 -2.34
CA CYS A 157 -10.51 7.39 -2.63
C CYS A 157 -9.48 6.27 -2.41
N ALA A 158 -8.82 5.85 -3.49
CA ALA A 158 -7.72 4.89 -3.39
C ALA A 158 -6.39 5.61 -3.07
N LEU A 159 -5.56 5.00 -2.21
CA LEU A 159 -4.21 5.47 -1.91
C LEU A 159 -3.17 4.51 -2.45
N VAL A 160 -2.21 5.05 -3.21
CA VAL A 160 -1.05 4.31 -3.71
C VAL A 160 0.21 5.02 -3.23
N VAL A 161 1.11 4.29 -2.59
CA VAL A 161 2.42 4.78 -2.15
C VAL A 161 3.51 3.96 -2.83
N SER A 162 4.46 4.65 -3.49
CA SER A 162 5.55 4.06 -4.29
C SER A 162 6.92 4.67 -4.00
#